data_AF-A0A2R4FKL3-F1
#
_entry.id   AF-A0A2R4FKL3-F1
#
_cell.length_a   1.000
_cell.length_b   1.000
_cell.length_c   1.000
_cell.angle_alpha   90.00
_cell.angle_beta   90.00
_cell.angle_gamma   90.00
#
_symmetry.space_group_name_H-M   'P 1'
#
loop_
_entity.id
_entity.type
_entity.pdbx_description
1 polymer ?
#
loop_
_entity_poly.entity_id
_entity_poly.type
_entity_poly.pdbx_seq_one_letter_code
_entity_poly.pdbx_strand_id
1 'polypeptide(L)'
;MIGPQERWYRHMRRLSRRRYPIGPHIPARSYHCQTCQDPWPCAPARLALLIGFNGDRVGLMMYLGAHLTRALQAMPDTHPALIAGQILYWVPRRR
;
A
#
# COMPACT_ATOMS: atom_id res chain seq x y z
N MET A 1 -7.40 -22.80 -17.78
CA MET A 1 -8.24 -22.40 -16.63
C MET A 1 -7.60 -21.19 -15.96
N ILE A 2 -8.18 -20.01 -16.14
CA ILE A 2 -7.68 -18.73 -15.61
C ILE A 2 -8.21 -18.62 -14.17
N GLY A 3 -7.32 -18.77 -13.18
CA GLY A 3 -7.70 -18.75 -11.77
C GLY A 3 -8.29 -17.39 -11.32
N PRO A 4 -9.05 -17.33 -10.22
CA PRO A 4 -9.64 -16.10 -9.67
C PRO A 4 -8.64 -14.93 -9.52
N GLN A 5 -7.37 -15.26 -9.26
CA GLN A 5 -6.27 -14.30 -9.16
C GLN A 5 -5.95 -13.58 -10.47
N GLU A 6 -6.06 -14.24 -11.64
CA GLU A 6 -5.75 -13.58 -12.92
C GLU A 6 -6.76 -12.50 -13.27
N ARG A 7 -8.04 -12.70 -12.92
CA ARG A 7 -9.08 -11.67 -13.08
C ARG A 7 -8.79 -10.47 -12.18
N TRP A 8 -8.36 -10.71 -10.94
CA TRP A 8 -7.91 -9.68 -10.01
C TRP A 8 -6.67 -8.93 -10.53
N TYR A 9 -5.64 -9.63 -11.02
CA TYR A 9 -4.45 -9.00 -11.62
C TYR A 9 -4.75 -8.22 -12.91
N ARG A 10 -5.73 -8.65 -13.72
CA ARG A 10 -6.20 -7.88 -14.89
C ARG A 10 -7.01 -6.65 -14.48
N HIS A 11 -7.87 -6.78 -13.47
CA HIS A 11 -8.61 -5.67 -12.88
C HIS A 11 -7.65 -4.62 -12.30
N MET A 12 -6.64 -5.04 -11.53
CA MET A 12 -5.60 -4.15 -11.01
C MET A 12 -4.70 -3.54 -12.09
N ARG A 13 -4.38 -4.26 -13.18
CA ARG A 13 -3.67 -3.68 -14.35
C ARG A 13 -4.47 -2.64 -15.11
N ARG A 14 -5.79 -2.79 -15.19
CA ARG A 14 -6.67 -1.77 -15.79
C ARG A 14 -6.76 -0.54 -14.89
N LEU A 15 -6.83 -0.74 -13.57
CA LEU A 15 -6.78 0.35 -12.61
C LEU A 15 -5.42 1.05 -12.61
N SER A 16 -4.30 0.35 -12.79
CA SER A 16 -2.96 0.93 -12.88
C SER A 16 -2.71 1.73 -14.18
N ARG A 17 -3.61 1.64 -15.17
CA ARG A 17 -3.62 2.56 -16.33
C ARG A 17 -4.29 3.91 -16.01
N ARG A 18 -4.88 4.10 -14.81
CA ARG A 18 -5.24 5.44 -14.35
C ARG A 18 -3.97 6.25 -14.19
N ARG A 19 -3.92 7.40 -14.86
CA ARG A 19 -2.95 8.44 -14.56
C ARG A 19 -3.21 8.88 -13.13
N TYR A 20 -2.35 8.49 -12.19
CA TYR A 20 -2.51 8.88 -10.79
C TYR A 20 -2.49 10.41 -10.72
N PRO A 21 -3.38 11.03 -9.90
CA PRO A 21 -3.35 12.47 -9.74
C PRO A 21 -1.99 12.91 -9.19
N ILE A 22 -1.51 14.03 -9.70
CA ILE A 22 -0.26 14.65 -9.24
C ILE A 22 -0.51 15.18 -7.83
N GLY A 23 0.36 14.80 -6.88
CA GLY A 23 0.24 15.21 -5.50
C GLY A 23 0.85 14.20 -4.53
N PRO A 24 0.97 14.55 -3.24
CA PRO A 24 1.53 13.68 -2.22
C PRO A 24 0.55 12.57 -1.83
N HIS A 25 0.90 11.31 -2.12
CA HIS A 25 0.08 10.15 -1.78
C HIS A 25 0.28 9.72 -0.31
N ILE A 26 -0.28 10.51 0.60
CA ILE A 26 -0.19 10.32 2.06
C ILE A 26 -1.46 9.65 2.64
N PRO A 27 -1.34 8.94 3.78
CA PRO A 27 -2.50 8.32 4.41
C PRO A 27 -3.42 9.36 5.07
N ALA A 28 -4.73 9.18 4.88
CA ALA A 28 -5.77 9.84 5.65
C ALA A 28 -5.96 9.15 7.01
N ARG A 29 -6.83 9.71 7.86
CA ARG A 29 -7.16 9.13 9.18
C ARG A 29 -7.71 7.71 9.08
N SER A 30 -8.53 7.40 8.08
CA SER A 30 -9.06 6.04 7.83
C SER A 30 -8.19 5.23 6.86
N TYR A 31 -6.91 5.59 6.70
CA TYR A 31 -5.93 4.80 5.94
C TYR A 31 -6.24 4.57 4.45
N HIS A 32 -7.09 5.41 3.86
CA HIS A 32 -7.12 5.64 2.41
C HIS A 32 -6.11 6.72 2.02
N CYS A 33 -5.69 6.75 0.76
CA CYS A 33 -4.82 7.79 0.25
C CYS A 33 -5.60 9.09 0.04
N GLN A 34 -5.08 10.23 0.51
CA GLN A 34 -5.75 11.52 0.35
C GLN A 34 -5.89 11.96 -1.12
N THR A 35 -4.98 11.52 -2.00
CA THR A 35 -4.97 11.94 -3.41
C THR A 35 -5.82 11.07 -4.30
N CYS A 36 -5.74 9.74 -4.16
CA CYS A 36 -6.43 8.80 -5.05
C CYS A 36 -7.57 8.01 -4.39
N GLN A 37 -7.76 8.13 -3.07
CA GLN A 37 -8.78 7.44 -2.28
C GLN A 37 -8.65 5.91 -2.24
N ASP A 38 -7.66 5.33 -2.93
CA ASP A 38 -7.29 3.91 -2.81
C ASP A 38 -6.75 3.60 -1.40
N PRO A 39 -6.79 2.33 -0.95
CA PRO A 39 -6.15 1.93 0.30
C PRO A 39 -4.66 2.28 0.30
N TRP A 40 -4.21 3.00 1.34
CA TRP A 40 -2.81 3.38 1.48
C TRP A 40 -2.01 2.22 2.11
N PRO A 41 -0.82 1.85 1.60
CA PRO A 41 -0.10 2.47 0.48
C PRO A 41 -0.70 2.09 -0.88
N CYS A 42 -1.11 3.09 -1.65
CA CYS A 42 -1.48 2.94 -3.05
C CYS A 42 -0.22 2.77 -3.94
N ALA A 43 -0.37 2.36 -5.20
CA ALA A 43 0.77 2.12 -6.09
C ALA A 43 1.81 3.28 -6.17
N PRO A 44 1.42 4.56 -6.33
CA PRO A 44 2.39 5.66 -6.35
C PRO A 44 3.03 5.92 -4.99
N ALA A 45 2.32 5.72 -3.87
CA ALA A 45 2.91 5.80 -2.54
C ALA A 45 3.98 4.71 -2.34
N ARG A 46 3.71 3.48 -2.78
CA ARG A 46 4.70 2.39 -2.74
C ARG A 46 5.95 2.74 -3.52
N LEU A 47 5.79 3.27 -4.74
CA LEU A 47 6.92 3.70 -5.56
C LEU A 47 7.72 4.84 -4.89
N ALA A 48 7.03 5.86 -4.38
CA ALA A 48 7.66 6.99 -3.69
C ALA A 48 8.43 6.53 -2.44
N LEU A 49 7.88 5.59 -1.67
CA LEU A 49 8.54 5.00 -0.51
C LEU A 49 9.79 4.20 -0.91
N LEU A 50 9.72 3.39 -1.96
CA LEU A 50 10.88 2.63 -2.44
C LEU A 50 12.01 3.56 -2.91
N ILE A 51 11.67 4.63 -3.63
CA ILE A 51 12.63 5.65 -4.08
C ILE A 51 13.21 6.39 -2.87
N GLY A 52 12.35 6.87 -1.96
CA GLY A 52 12.77 7.69 -0.82
C GLY A 52 13.67 6.97 0.18
N PHE A 53 13.47 5.66 0.39
CA PHE A 53 14.36 4.85 1.23
C PHE A 53 15.56 4.28 0.47
N ASN A 54 15.60 4.37 -0.86
CA ASN A 54 16.74 4.00 -1.70
C ASN A 54 17.41 2.66 -1.33
N GLY A 55 16.59 1.62 -1.11
CA GLY A 55 17.09 0.28 -0.74
C GLY A 55 17.33 0.06 0.76
N ASP A 56 17.20 1.07 1.62
CA ASP A 56 17.13 0.90 3.08
C ASP A 56 15.82 0.22 3.47
N ARG A 57 15.85 -1.11 3.40
CA ARG A 57 14.72 -1.96 3.74
C ARG A 57 14.38 -1.89 5.24
N VAL A 58 15.38 -1.74 6.11
CA VAL A 58 15.14 -1.75 7.56
C VAL A 58 14.42 -0.47 7.95
N GLY A 59 14.90 0.68 7.48
CA GLY A 59 14.22 1.96 7.65
C GLY A 59 12.79 1.94 7.09
N LEU A 60 12.61 1.39 5.87
CA LEU A 60 11.29 1.29 5.26
C LEU A 60 10.33 0.42 6.10
N MET A 61 10.79 -0.74 6.59
CA MET A 61 9.97 -1.62 7.42
C MET A 61 9.64 -0.98 8.77
N MET A 62 10.56 -0.25 9.38
CA MET A 62 10.31 0.47 10.63
C MET A 62 9.28 1.59 10.44
N TYR A 63 9.41 2.37 9.37
CA TYR A 63 8.44 3.39 9.01
C TYR A 63 7.04 2.80 8.78
N LEU A 64 6.95 1.70 8.03
CA LEU A 64 5.68 1.02 7.79
C LEU A 64 5.13 0.33 9.05
N GLY A 65 5.98 -0.13 9.96
CA GLY A 65 5.58 -0.66 11.26
C GLY A 65 4.84 0.38 12.10
N ALA A 66 5.34 1.62 12.13
CA ALA A 66 4.65 2.73 12.82
C ALA A 66 3.27 3.02 12.19
N HIS A 67 3.16 2.94 10.86
CA HIS A 67 1.88 3.05 10.16
C HIS A 67 0.95 1.88 10.43
N LEU A 68 1.47 0.65 10.54
CA LEU A 68 0.65 -0.52 10.87
C LEU A 68 -0.05 -0.33 12.23
N THR A 69 0.67 0.12 13.25
CA THR A 69 0.10 0.36 14.59
C THR A 69 -1.04 1.39 14.53
N ARG A 70 -0.84 2.48 13.78
CA ARG A 70 -1.84 3.53 13.59
C ARG A 70 -3.02 3.05 12.74
N ALA A 71 -2.78 2.19 11.75
CA ALA A 71 -3.81 1.58 10.90
C ALA A 71 -4.73 0.64 11.68
N LEU A 72 -4.14 -0.16 12.58
CA LEU A 72 -4.89 -1.04 13.49
C LEU A 72 -5.83 -0.25 14.40
N GLN A 73 -5.42 0.94 14.85
CA GLN A 73 -6.28 1.83 15.64
C GLN A 73 -7.36 2.51 14.79
N ALA A 74 -7.04 2.87 13.55
CA ALA A 74 -7.95 3.58 12.66
C ALA A 74 -9.03 2.71 12.02
N MET A 75 -8.81 1.39 11.93
CA MET A 75 -9.70 0.43 11.28
C MET A 75 -10.01 -0.74 12.22
N PRO A 76 -10.68 -0.49 13.37
CA PRO A 76 -10.89 -1.52 14.40
C PRO A 76 -11.76 -2.69 13.91
N ASP A 77 -12.66 -2.45 12.95
CA ASP A 77 -13.56 -3.47 12.40
C ASP A 77 -12.91 -4.35 11.31
N THR A 78 -11.68 -4.03 10.91
CA THR A 78 -10.96 -4.78 9.86
C THR A 78 -10.02 -5.80 10.48
N HIS A 79 -10.06 -7.05 10.00
CA HIS A 79 -9.20 -8.10 10.51
C HIS A 79 -7.70 -7.72 10.42
N PRO A 80 -6.91 -7.81 11.50
CA PRO A 80 -5.52 -7.32 11.55
C PRO A 80 -4.61 -7.86 10.44
N ALA A 81 -4.81 -9.12 10.04
CA ALA A 81 -4.04 -9.73 8.95
C ALA A 81 -4.25 -9.03 7.59
N LEU A 82 -5.45 -8.49 7.32
CA LEU A 82 -5.72 -7.73 6.10
C LEU A 82 -4.99 -6.38 6.12
N ILE A 83 -4.97 -5.72 7.29
CA ILE A 83 -4.23 -4.47 7.48
C ILE A 83 -2.73 -4.71 7.30
N ALA A 84 -2.18 -5.75 7.94
CA ALA A 84 -0.77 -6.13 7.77
C ALA A 84 -0.43 -6.46 6.30
N GLY A 85 -1.31 -7.17 5.60
CA GLY A 85 -1.17 -7.46 4.18
C GLY A 85 -1.14 -6.20 3.30
N GLN A 86 -2.01 -5.24 3.59
CA GLN A 86 -2.06 -3.95 2.90
C GLN A 86 -0.79 -3.13 3.14
N ILE A 87 -0.36 -3.00 4.40
CA ILE A 87 0.74 -2.11 4.80
C ILE A 87 2.12 -2.70 4.47
N LEU A 88 2.35 -4.01 4.70
CA LEU A 88 3.69 -4.60 4.70
C LEU A 88 3.97 -5.55 3.53
N TYR A 89 2.99 -6.30 3.02
CA TYR A 89 3.29 -7.48 2.19
C TYR A 89 3.72 -7.15 0.75
N TRP A 90 3.60 -5.90 0.34
CA TRP A 90 4.09 -5.44 -0.96
C TRP A 90 5.60 -5.15 -0.95
N VAL A 91 6.23 -5.00 0.23
CA VAL A 91 7.65 -4.66 0.35
C VAL A 91 8.50 -5.80 -0.23
N PRO A 92 9.43 -5.52 -1.17
CA PRO A 92 10.28 -6.55 -1.75
C PRO A 92 11.03 -7.35 -0.68
N ARG A 93 11.03 -8.67 -0.82
CA ARG A 93 11.89 -9.56 -0.04
C ARG A 93 13.30 -9.48 -0.61
N ARG A 94 14.32 -9.50 0.25
CA ARG A 94 15.70 -9.67 -0.21
C ARG A 94 15.78 -11.00 -0.96
N ARG A 95 16.37 -10.97 -2.15
CA ARG A 95 16.76 -12.19 -2.87
C ARG A 95 18.03 -12.75 -2.26
#